data_AF-A0AAU2XJF7-F1
#
_entry.id   AF-A0AAU2XJF7-F1
#
_cell.length_a   1.000
_cell.length_b   1.000
_cell.length_c   1.000
_cell.angle_alpha   90.00
_cell.angle_beta   90.00
_cell.angle_gamma   90.00
#
_symmetry.space_group_name_H-M   'P 1'
#
loop_
_entity.id
_entity.type
_entity.pdbx_description
1 polymer ?
#
loop_
_entity_poly.entity_id
_entity_poly.type
_entity_poly.pdbx_seq_one_letter_code
_entity_poly.pdbx_strand_id
1 'polypeptide(L)'
;MGSRSPRPASDSQLDGRSWQDRVDVRDTENLVRLLHSVAYIVIAYLSGMRDSEVKHLRRGCLFKETDTSGRISRYRVTSQAFKGEGTPWGVEATWVVGAPVAKAIEVLEQLQGPRQKRLFAIPRTSRHFSRSARRAKAATCTNTDLWDFVRWINTYCTDHGRSDAIPPVSGRQWILGTSQFRRTLAWRDGMSEGRSSTAAWLPTFR
;
A
#
# COMPACT_ATOMS: atom_id res chain seq x y z
N MET A 1 -31.06 0.18 32.43
CA MET A 1 -30.54 -0.95 31.65
C MET A 1 -30.89 -0.73 30.18
N GLY A 2 -30.00 -0.13 29.40
CA GLY A 2 -30.21 0.04 27.95
C GLY A 2 -29.57 -1.13 27.21
N SER A 3 -30.37 -2.06 26.70
CA SER A 3 -29.87 -3.12 25.82
C SER A 3 -29.32 -2.47 24.55
N ARG A 4 -27.99 -2.45 24.41
CA ARG A 4 -27.37 -2.12 23.12
C ARG A 4 -27.73 -3.23 22.15
N SER A 5 -28.55 -2.91 21.15
CA SER A 5 -28.80 -3.79 20.01
C SER A 5 -27.46 -4.27 19.43
N PRO A 6 -27.33 -5.55 19.03
CA PRO A 6 -26.11 -6.03 18.40
C PRO A 6 -25.88 -5.22 17.12
N ARG A 7 -24.71 -4.55 17.00
CA ARG A 7 -24.26 -4.08 15.70
C ARG A 7 -24.01 -5.32 14.83
N PRO A 8 -24.43 -5.34 13.56
CA PRO A 8 -24.21 -6.48 12.69
C PRO A 8 -22.71 -6.80 12.62
N ALA A 9 -22.39 -8.10 12.57
CA ALA A 9 -21.06 -8.57 12.17
C ALA A 9 -20.69 -7.90 10.84
N SER A 10 -19.42 -7.57 10.64
CA SER A 10 -18.98 -6.99 9.37
C SER A 10 -19.30 -7.98 8.23
N ASP A 11 -20.13 -7.59 7.25
CA ASP A 11 -20.55 -8.40 6.07
C ASP A 11 -19.39 -8.94 5.20
N SER A 12 -18.17 -8.54 5.51
CA SER A 12 -16.96 -9.11 4.98
C SER A 12 -16.83 -10.58 5.40
N GLN A 13 -16.87 -11.47 4.41
CA GLN A 13 -16.60 -12.90 4.56
C GLN A 13 -15.28 -13.26 3.89
N LEU A 14 -14.61 -14.27 4.41
CA LEU A 14 -13.47 -14.95 3.80
C LEU A 14 -13.88 -16.41 3.61
N ASP A 15 -13.96 -16.85 2.36
CA ASP A 15 -14.44 -18.20 1.96
C ASP A 15 -15.78 -18.59 2.59
N GLY A 16 -16.74 -17.66 2.58
CA GLY A 16 -18.10 -17.86 3.11
C GLY A 16 -18.19 -17.86 4.64
N ARG A 17 -17.08 -17.65 5.37
CA ARG A 17 -17.05 -17.51 6.82
C ARG A 17 -16.79 -16.05 7.20
N SER A 18 -17.39 -15.58 8.29
CA SER A 18 -17.02 -14.27 8.85
C SER A 18 -15.52 -14.28 9.15
N TRP A 19 -14.76 -13.30 8.63
CA TRP A 19 -13.33 -13.23 8.94
C TRP A 19 -13.08 -12.70 10.36
N GLN A 20 -14.01 -11.93 10.91
CA GLN A 20 -13.95 -11.45 12.28
C GLN A 20 -15.37 -11.14 12.78
N ASP A 21 -15.75 -11.71 13.92
CA ASP A 21 -17.09 -11.51 14.49
C ASP A 21 -17.33 -10.05 14.89
N ARG A 22 -16.31 -9.39 15.46
CA ARG A 22 -16.38 -8.00 15.91
C ARG A 22 -15.02 -7.32 15.78
N VAL A 23 -15.02 -6.12 15.19
CA VAL A 23 -13.88 -5.20 15.25
C VAL A 23 -14.04 -4.30 16.48
N ASP A 24 -13.18 -4.45 17.47
CA ASP A 24 -13.12 -3.54 18.62
C ASP A 24 -12.38 -2.25 18.23
N VAL A 25 -12.79 -1.11 18.79
CA VAL A 25 -12.07 0.16 18.65
C VAL A 25 -10.63 0.02 19.13
N ARG A 26 -10.39 -0.82 20.14
CA ARG A 26 -9.05 -1.13 20.66
C ARG A 26 -8.13 -1.78 19.62
N ASP A 27 -8.70 -2.49 18.65
CA ASP A 27 -7.94 -3.16 17.58
C ASP A 27 -7.65 -2.24 16.39
N THR A 28 -8.22 -1.03 16.37
CA THR A 28 -8.15 -0.10 15.24
C THR A 28 -6.71 0.25 14.89
N GLU A 29 -5.84 0.50 15.87
CA GLU A 29 -4.42 0.78 15.62
C GLU A 29 -3.77 -0.39 14.87
N ASN A 30 -4.00 -1.61 15.35
CA ASN A 30 -3.38 -2.80 14.77
C ASN A 30 -3.93 -3.10 13.36
N LEU A 31 -5.24 -3.06 13.18
CA LEU A 31 -5.87 -3.29 11.87
C LEU A 31 -5.44 -2.24 10.83
N VAL A 32 -5.36 -0.97 11.22
CA VAL A 32 -4.86 0.08 10.32
C VAL A 32 -3.39 -0.13 9.97
N ARG A 33 -2.58 -0.60 10.93
CA ARG A 33 -1.17 -0.96 10.67
C ARG A 33 -1.07 -2.12 9.68
N LEU A 34 -1.88 -3.17 9.84
CA LEU A 34 -1.95 -4.30 8.90
C LEU A 34 -2.37 -3.85 7.51
N LEU A 35 -3.41 -3.00 7.39
CA LEU A 35 -3.82 -2.42 6.10
C LEU A 35 -2.70 -1.59 5.46
N HIS A 36 -1.92 -0.84 6.26
CA HIS A 36 -0.73 -0.13 5.80
C HIS A 36 0.32 -1.08 5.22
N SER A 37 0.59 -2.19 5.90
CA SER A 37 1.52 -3.24 5.44
C SER A 37 1.04 -3.90 4.16
N VAL A 38 -0.23 -4.30 4.08
CA VAL A 38 -0.83 -4.91 2.89
C VAL A 38 -0.75 -3.95 1.70
N ALA A 39 -1.13 -2.69 1.89
CA ALA A 39 -1.04 -1.69 0.84
C ALA A 39 0.41 -1.48 0.38
N TYR A 40 1.38 -1.47 1.30
CA TYR A 40 2.80 -1.44 0.94
C TYR A 40 3.20 -2.65 0.08
N ILE A 41 2.84 -3.87 0.50
CA ILE A 41 3.17 -5.10 -0.22
C ILE A 41 2.58 -5.07 -1.64
N VAL A 42 1.28 -4.79 -1.76
CA VAL A 42 0.57 -4.74 -3.06
C VAL A 42 1.21 -3.71 -3.99
N ILE A 43 1.48 -2.49 -3.49
CA ILE A 43 2.08 -1.43 -4.30
C ILE A 43 3.51 -1.81 -4.69
N ALA A 44 4.36 -2.18 -3.74
CA ALA A 44 5.77 -2.46 -4.02
C ALA A 44 5.94 -3.66 -4.95
N TYR A 45 5.15 -4.71 -4.76
CA TYR A 45 5.24 -5.94 -5.54
C TYR A 45 4.67 -5.78 -6.96
N LEU A 46 3.50 -5.15 -7.12
CA LEU A 46 2.82 -5.11 -8.42
C LEU A 46 3.18 -3.92 -9.31
N SER A 47 3.84 -2.89 -8.77
CA SER A 47 4.29 -1.73 -9.58
C SER A 47 5.78 -1.78 -9.93
N GLY A 48 6.57 -2.61 -9.24
CA GLY A 48 8.04 -2.60 -9.35
C GLY A 48 8.72 -1.35 -8.79
N MET A 49 7.98 -0.47 -8.11
CA MET A 49 8.51 0.72 -7.45
C MET A 49 9.46 0.33 -6.30
N ARG A 50 10.55 1.09 -6.15
CA ARG A 50 11.46 0.95 -5.01
C ARG A 50 10.85 1.51 -3.74
N ASP A 51 11.33 1.06 -2.58
CA ASP A 51 10.89 1.58 -1.28
C ASP A 51 10.86 3.12 -1.25
N SER A 52 11.95 3.78 -1.68
CA SER A 52 11.98 5.24 -1.74
C SER A 52 10.89 5.83 -2.65
N GLU A 53 10.64 5.25 -3.82
CA GLU A 53 9.59 5.68 -4.75
C GLU A 53 8.19 5.47 -4.13
N VAL A 54 7.96 4.34 -3.46
CA VAL A 54 6.71 4.04 -2.73
C VAL A 54 6.51 5.03 -1.57
N LYS A 55 7.55 5.32 -0.78
CA LYS A 55 7.49 6.27 0.35
C LYS A 55 7.25 7.72 -0.09
N HIS A 56 7.50 8.05 -1.35
CA HIS A 56 7.21 9.38 -1.90
C HIS A 56 5.82 9.51 -2.51
N LEU A 57 5.00 8.45 -2.53
CA LEU A 57 3.60 8.54 -2.96
C LEU A 57 2.82 9.56 -2.13
N ARG A 58 2.13 10.44 -2.86
CA ARG A 58 1.32 11.52 -2.28
C ARG A 58 -0.15 11.32 -2.64
N ARG A 59 -1.04 11.85 -1.80
CA ARG A 59 -2.46 11.97 -2.11
C ARG A 59 -2.65 12.63 -3.48
N GLY A 60 -3.54 12.09 -4.28
CA GLY A 60 -3.80 12.51 -5.66
C GLY A 60 -2.80 11.97 -6.68
N CYS A 61 -1.94 11.01 -6.33
CA CYS A 61 -1.00 10.43 -7.29
C CYS A 61 -1.63 9.46 -8.29
N LEU A 62 -2.88 9.01 -8.05
CA LEU A 62 -3.56 8.04 -8.88
C LEU A 62 -4.39 8.73 -9.97
N PHE A 63 -4.14 8.36 -11.22
CA PHE A 63 -4.92 8.76 -12.38
C PHE A 63 -5.59 7.53 -12.99
N LYS A 64 -6.87 7.68 -13.34
CA LYS A 64 -7.68 6.64 -14.00
C LYS A 64 -8.06 7.15 -15.38
N GLU A 65 -7.58 6.49 -16.42
CA GLU A 65 -7.98 6.77 -17.79
C GLU A 65 -9.18 5.92 -18.14
N THR A 66 -10.14 6.51 -18.84
CA THR A 66 -11.32 5.82 -19.35
C THR A 66 -11.27 5.79 -20.87
N ASP A 67 -11.78 4.70 -21.46
CA ASP A 67 -12.00 4.61 -22.90
C ASP A 67 -13.24 5.43 -23.33
N THR A 68 -13.52 5.44 -24.63
CA THR A 68 -14.70 6.12 -25.20
C THR A 68 -16.04 5.56 -24.70
N SER A 69 -16.05 4.38 -24.09
CA SER A 69 -17.23 3.78 -23.45
C SER A 69 -17.35 4.10 -21.96
N GLY A 70 -16.43 4.88 -21.39
CA GLY A 70 -16.38 5.24 -19.97
C GLY A 70 -15.82 4.14 -19.07
N ARG A 71 -15.31 3.04 -19.62
CA ARG A 71 -14.66 1.98 -18.84
C ARG A 71 -13.21 2.32 -18.56
N ILE A 72 -12.73 1.97 -17.37
CA ILE A 72 -11.33 2.21 -17.00
C ILE A 72 -10.42 1.37 -17.90
N SER A 73 -9.62 2.05 -18.72
CA SER A 73 -8.67 1.44 -19.65
C SER A 73 -7.28 1.33 -19.05
N ARG A 74 -6.91 2.27 -18.15
CA ARG A 74 -5.56 2.31 -17.55
C ARG A 74 -5.54 3.00 -16.19
N TYR A 75 -4.66 2.53 -15.30
CA TYR A 75 -4.28 3.22 -14.07
C TYR A 75 -2.85 3.73 -14.19
N ARG A 76 -2.61 4.97 -13.78
CA ARG A 76 -1.28 5.56 -13.67
C ARG A 76 -1.05 6.11 -12.27
N VAL A 77 0.17 6.02 -11.80
CA VAL A 77 0.60 6.49 -10.48
C VAL A 77 1.81 7.37 -10.64
N THR A 78 1.80 8.57 -10.03
CA THR A 78 2.96 9.47 -10.00
C THR A 78 3.69 9.44 -8.66
N SER A 79 5.02 9.50 -8.70
CA SER A 79 5.87 9.60 -7.51
C SER A 79 7.24 10.19 -7.86
N GLN A 80 8.18 10.20 -6.92
CA GLN A 80 9.56 10.64 -7.14
C GLN A 80 10.50 9.45 -7.32
N ALA A 81 11.20 9.40 -8.45
CA ALA A 81 12.29 8.48 -8.74
C ALA A 81 13.64 9.12 -8.42
N PHE A 82 14.59 8.34 -7.89
CA PHE A 82 15.88 8.87 -7.39
C PHE A 82 17.10 8.27 -8.11
N LYS A 83 17.12 6.95 -8.33
CA LYS A 83 18.30 6.29 -8.90
C LYS A 83 18.45 6.65 -10.37
N GLY A 84 19.62 7.16 -10.74
CA GLY A 84 19.96 7.50 -12.12
C GLY A 84 19.58 8.92 -12.52
N GLU A 85 18.91 9.67 -11.64
CA GLU A 85 18.35 10.99 -11.98
C GLU A 85 19.28 12.18 -11.66
N GLY A 86 20.48 11.92 -11.12
CA GLY A 86 21.49 12.95 -10.86
C GLY A 86 21.16 13.98 -9.78
N THR A 87 19.98 13.93 -9.14
CA THR A 87 19.55 14.89 -8.12
C THR A 87 19.16 14.21 -6.79
N PRO A 88 19.49 14.80 -5.64
CA PRO A 88 19.06 14.29 -4.32
C PRO A 88 17.54 14.37 -4.08
N TRP A 89 16.84 15.22 -4.85
CA TRP A 89 15.41 15.47 -4.70
C TRP A 89 14.53 14.48 -5.48
N GLY A 90 15.15 13.72 -6.39
CA GLY A 90 14.46 12.85 -7.32
C GLY A 90 13.71 13.64 -8.40
N VAL A 91 13.29 12.92 -9.43
CA VAL A 91 12.51 13.43 -10.57
C VAL A 91 11.12 12.81 -10.53
N GLU A 92 10.11 13.58 -10.90
CA GLU A 92 8.76 13.05 -11.03
C GLU A 92 8.73 11.97 -12.11
N ALA A 93 8.16 10.81 -11.78
CA ALA A 93 8.02 9.68 -12.67
C ALA A 93 6.60 9.11 -12.58
N THR A 94 6.19 8.45 -13.65
CA THR A 94 4.88 7.80 -13.77
C THR A 94 5.05 6.30 -13.95
N TRP A 95 4.23 5.53 -13.25
CA TRP A 95 4.10 4.09 -13.39
C TRP A 95 2.71 3.78 -13.92
N VAL A 96 2.62 2.96 -14.96
CA VAL A 96 1.36 2.30 -15.29
C VAL A 96 1.18 1.18 -14.26
N VAL A 97 -0.03 0.98 -13.74
CA VAL A 97 -0.30 -0.06 -12.73
C VAL A 97 -1.64 -0.76 -12.98
N GLY A 98 -1.90 -1.85 -12.26
CA GLY A 98 -3.18 -2.56 -12.27
C GLY A 98 -4.17 -2.07 -11.21
N ALA A 99 -5.43 -2.51 -11.33
CA ALA A 99 -6.50 -2.19 -10.39
C ALA A 99 -6.19 -2.50 -8.90
N PRO A 100 -5.46 -3.57 -8.54
CA PRO A 100 -5.11 -3.81 -7.13
C PRO A 100 -4.24 -2.71 -6.52
N VAL A 101 -3.29 -2.17 -7.29
CA VAL A 101 -2.43 -1.05 -6.85
C VAL A 101 -3.25 0.21 -6.67
N ALA A 102 -4.14 0.50 -7.62
CA ALA A 102 -5.06 1.63 -7.51
C ALA A 102 -5.94 1.53 -6.25
N LYS A 103 -6.49 0.34 -5.97
CA LYS A 103 -7.29 0.10 -4.76
C LYS A 103 -6.48 0.30 -3.48
N ALA A 104 -5.24 -0.19 -3.45
CA ALA A 104 -4.35 0.01 -2.30
C ALA A 104 -4.07 1.50 -2.04
N ILE A 105 -3.87 2.31 -3.10
CA ILE A 105 -3.70 3.77 -2.98
C ILE A 105 -4.95 4.43 -2.42
N GLU A 106 -6.14 4.09 -2.92
CA GLU A 106 -7.41 4.62 -2.40
C GLU A 106 -7.61 4.29 -0.91
N VAL A 107 -7.28 3.07 -0.49
CA VAL A 107 -7.33 2.67 0.92
C VAL A 107 -6.39 3.54 1.75
N LEU A 108 -5.14 3.74 1.31
CA LEU A 108 -4.19 4.62 2.01
C LEU A 108 -4.69 6.07 2.08
N GLU A 109 -5.33 6.56 1.02
CA GLU A 109 -5.93 7.89 1.00
C GLU A 109 -7.08 8.03 2.01
N GLN A 110 -7.86 6.99 2.24
CA GLN A 110 -8.93 6.96 3.25
C GLN A 110 -8.37 6.85 4.67
N LEU A 111 -7.32 6.05 4.86
CA LEU A 111 -6.67 5.87 6.17
C LEU A 111 -5.96 7.14 6.64
N GLN A 112 -5.43 7.94 5.72
CA GLN A 112 -4.79 9.20 6.03
C GLN A 112 -5.82 10.33 6.16
N GLY A 113 -5.61 11.23 7.12
CA GLY A 113 -6.42 12.44 7.23
C GLY A 113 -6.34 13.31 5.96
N PRO A 114 -7.33 14.19 5.71
CA PRO A 114 -7.41 14.96 4.45
C PRO A 114 -6.21 15.89 4.23
N ARG A 115 -5.57 16.37 5.30
CA ARG A 115 -4.39 17.26 5.24
C ARG A 115 -3.06 16.52 5.07
N GLN A 116 -3.05 15.20 5.25
CA GLN A 116 -1.83 14.42 5.18
C GLN A 116 -1.53 14.08 3.72
N LYS A 117 -0.46 14.66 3.18
CA LYS A 117 -0.08 14.50 1.77
C LYS A 117 0.61 13.17 1.50
N ARG A 118 1.44 12.63 2.41
CA ARG A 118 2.18 11.38 2.16
C ARG A 118 1.36 10.18 2.59
N LEU A 119 1.17 9.21 1.69
CA LEU A 119 0.31 8.05 1.93
C LEU A 119 0.91 7.09 2.97
N PHE A 120 2.25 6.96 2.98
CA PHE A 120 2.99 6.13 3.93
C PHE A 120 3.47 6.88 5.18
N ALA A 121 2.85 8.00 5.56
CA ALA A 121 3.09 8.60 6.87
C ALA A 121 2.50 7.75 8.00
N ILE A 122 2.99 7.95 9.23
CA ILE A 122 2.45 7.27 10.42
C ILE A 122 0.94 7.61 10.53
N PRO A 123 0.03 6.62 10.53
CA PRO A 123 -1.40 6.87 10.65
C PRO A 123 -1.77 7.54 11.97
N ARG A 124 -2.86 8.33 11.98
CA ARG A 124 -3.37 9.02 13.18
C ARG A 124 -3.80 8.08 14.30
N THR A 125 -4.14 6.84 13.96
CA THR A 125 -4.53 5.79 14.90
C THR A 125 -3.34 5.20 15.64
N SER A 126 -2.10 5.47 15.19
CA SER A 126 -0.92 4.96 15.88
C SER A 126 -0.65 5.74 17.16
N ARG A 127 -0.28 5.03 18.23
CA ARG A 127 0.23 5.62 19.48
C ARG A 127 1.52 6.43 19.30
N HIS A 128 2.26 6.18 18.22
CA HIS A 128 3.48 6.90 17.86
C HIS A 128 3.19 8.06 16.88
N PHE A 129 1.92 8.38 16.62
CA PHE A 129 1.55 9.49 15.77
C PHE A 129 1.95 10.83 16.41
N SER A 130 2.60 11.68 15.61
CA SER A 130 2.78 13.08 15.94
C SER A 130 2.20 13.96 14.84
N ARG A 131 1.54 15.06 15.21
CA ARG A 131 1.03 16.06 14.24
C ARG A 131 2.15 16.71 13.42
N SER A 132 3.39 16.68 13.90
CA SER A 132 4.58 17.13 13.16
C SER A 132 5.16 16.05 12.25
N ALA A 133 4.74 14.78 12.38
CA ALA A 133 5.19 13.66 11.56
C ALA A 133 4.58 13.73 10.15
N ARG A 134 5.09 14.66 9.34
CA ARG A 134 4.73 14.84 7.94
C ARG A 134 5.50 13.91 7.00
N ARG A 135 6.51 13.20 7.53
CA ARG A 135 7.39 12.32 6.78
C ARG A 135 6.78 10.94 6.63
N ALA A 136 7.22 10.22 5.59
CA ALA A 136 6.87 8.82 5.44
C ALA A 136 7.54 8.00 6.54
N LYS A 137 6.95 6.86 6.91
CA LYS A 137 7.57 5.87 7.81
C LYS A 137 8.94 5.48 7.26
N ALA A 138 9.92 5.37 8.16
CA ALA A 138 11.24 4.86 7.81
C ALA A 138 11.15 3.40 7.33
N ALA A 139 12.14 2.98 6.53
CA ALA A 139 12.24 1.61 6.04
C ALA A 139 12.33 0.59 7.19
N THR A 140 13.03 0.93 8.28
CA THR A 140 13.13 0.10 9.49
C THR A 140 11.76 -0.16 10.13
N CYS A 141 10.96 0.89 10.36
CA CYS A 141 9.59 0.74 10.85
C CYS A 141 8.71 -0.08 9.89
N THR A 142 8.93 0.08 8.59
CA THR A 142 8.19 -0.69 7.57
C THR A 142 8.54 -2.17 7.64
N ASN A 143 9.82 -2.52 7.80
CA ASN A 143 10.24 -3.92 7.97
C ASN A 143 9.66 -4.54 9.24
N THR A 144 9.59 -3.78 10.34
CA THR A 144 8.91 -4.23 11.56
C THR A 144 7.42 -4.47 11.30
N ASP A 145 6.73 -3.53 10.63
CA ASP A 145 5.31 -3.66 10.27
C ASP A 145 5.06 -4.87 9.34
N LEU A 146 6.01 -5.21 8.46
CA LEU A 146 5.95 -6.39 7.58
C LEU A 146 6.14 -7.70 8.36
N TRP A 147 7.07 -7.73 9.31
CA TRP A 147 7.27 -8.89 10.18
C TRP A 147 6.05 -9.16 11.06
N ASP A 148 5.50 -8.11 11.68
CA ASP A 148 4.26 -8.20 12.46
C ASP A 148 3.07 -8.64 11.60
N PHE A 149 3.01 -8.22 10.34
CA PHE A 149 1.98 -8.67 9.39
C PHE A 149 2.06 -10.17 9.12
N VAL A 150 3.25 -10.71 8.81
CA VAL A 150 3.42 -12.17 8.61
C VAL A 150 3.03 -12.93 9.86
N ARG A 151 3.44 -12.44 11.04
CA ARG A 151 3.08 -13.05 12.32
C ARG A 151 1.57 -13.07 12.50
N TRP A 152 0.90 -11.95 12.25
CA TRP A 152 -0.55 -11.84 12.38
C TRP A 152 -1.29 -12.82 11.45
N ILE A 153 -0.87 -12.93 10.18
CA ILE A 153 -1.47 -13.89 9.22
C ILE A 153 -1.32 -15.32 9.73
N ASN A 154 -0.13 -15.70 10.17
CA ASN A 154 0.12 -17.08 10.62
C ASN A 154 -0.64 -17.42 11.89
N THR A 155 -0.73 -16.49 12.85
CA THR A 155 -1.59 -16.63 14.03
C THR A 155 -3.07 -16.75 13.62
N TYR A 156 -3.56 -15.87 12.75
CA TYR A 156 -4.94 -15.91 12.28
C TYR A 156 -5.28 -17.24 11.59
N CYS A 157 -4.40 -17.75 10.71
CA CYS A 157 -4.58 -19.04 10.07
C CYS A 157 -4.61 -20.20 11.07
N THR A 158 -3.77 -20.14 12.11
CA THR A 158 -3.73 -21.16 13.17
C THR A 158 -5.04 -21.16 13.96
N ASP A 159 -5.47 -19.99 14.42
CA ASP A 159 -6.67 -19.83 15.27
C ASP A 159 -7.96 -20.23 14.53
N HIS A 160 -8.00 -20.06 13.21
CA HIS A 160 -9.17 -20.34 12.37
C HIS A 160 -9.06 -21.64 11.55
N GLY A 161 -8.00 -22.43 11.77
CA GLY A 161 -7.79 -23.70 11.07
C GLY A 161 -7.66 -23.56 9.54
N ARG A 162 -7.01 -22.49 9.06
CA ARG A 162 -6.81 -22.20 7.63
C ARG A 162 -5.44 -22.69 7.14
N SER A 163 -5.39 -23.12 5.88
CA SER A 163 -4.17 -23.60 5.22
C SER A 163 -3.35 -22.50 4.54
N ASP A 164 -3.86 -21.27 4.47
CA ASP A 164 -3.22 -20.16 3.72
C ASP A 164 -2.13 -19.41 4.51
N ALA A 165 -1.53 -20.08 5.50
CA ALA A 165 -0.44 -19.51 6.27
C ALA A 165 0.76 -19.23 5.36
N ILE A 166 1.52 -18.18 5.68
CA ILE A 166 2.75 -17.86 4.95
C ILE A 166 3.81 -18.90 5.33
N PRO A 167 4.30 -19.69 4.37
CA PRO A 167 5.19 -20.82 4.66
C PRO A 167 6.53 -20.34 5.24
N PRO A 168 7.16 -21.14 6.12
CA PRO A 168 8.50 -20.85 6.61
C PRO A 168 9.53 -20.93 5.47
N VAL A 169 10.56 -20.11 5.55
CA VAL A 169 11.72 -20.15 4.65
C VAL A 169 12.90 -20.70 5.45
N SER A 170 13.50 -21.79 4.97
CA SER A 170 14.60 -22.48 5.67
C SER A 170 14.24 -22.89 7.11
N GLY A 171 13.00 -23.36 7.32
CA GLY A 171 12.52 -23.81 8.63
C GLY A 171 12.24 -22.69 9.65
N ARG A 172 12.32 -21.42 9.25
CA ARG A 172 12.02 -20.26 10.11
C ARG A 172 10.89 -19.42 9.53
N GLN A 173 10.19 -18.69 10.39
CA GLN A 173 9.20 -17.72 9.95
C GLN A 173 9.83 -16.74 8.95
N TRP A 174 9.16 -16.52 7.82
CA TRP A 174 9.70 -15.65 6.78
C TRP A 174 9.77 -14.19 7.27
N ILE A 175 10.98 -13.63 7.25
CA ILE A 175 11.22 -12.21 7.49
C ILE A 175 11.07 -11.47 6.17
N LEU A 176 9.92 -10.81 6.00
CA LEU A 176 9.66 -9.93 4.86
C LEU A 176 10.41 -8.60 5.03
N GLY A 177 11.12 -8.20 3.97
CA GLY A 177 11.86 -6.94 3.94
C GLY A 177 11.59 -6.14 2.67
N THR A 178 11.64 -4.82 2.77
CA THR A 178 11.37 -3.92 1.63
C THR A 178 12.26 -4.19 0.41
N SER A 179 13.47 -4.70 0.61
CA SER A 179 14.42 -5.04 -0.46
C SER A 179 14.01 -6.27 -1.29
N GLN A 180 13.19 -7.17 -0.74
CA GLN A 180 12.77 -8.40 -1.43
C GLN A 180 11.79 -8.10 -2.58
N PHE A 181 10.92 -7.10 -2.43
CA PHE A 181 9.99 -6.67 -3.49
C PHE A 181 10.70 -6.11 -4.72
N ARG A 182 11.95 -5.68 -4.59
CA ARG A 182 12.75 -5.15 -5.70
C ARG A 182 13.15 -6.20 -6.74
N ARG A 183 13.03 -7.50 -6.42
CA ARG A 183 13.46 -8.62 -7.26
C ARG A 183 12.30 -9.42 -7.86
N THR A 184 11.06 -9.07 -7.56
CA THR A 184 9.89 -9.84 -7.95
C THR A 184 9.08 -9.07 -8.98
N LEU A 185 9.26 -9.48 -10.24
CA LEU A 185 8.31 -9.39 -11.34
C LEU A 185 8.09 -8.03 -12.05
N ALA A 186 9.03 -7.69 -12.93
CA ALA A 186 8.75 -6.89 -14.14
C ALA A 186 8.37 -7.77 -15.35
N TRP A 187 7.84 -8.99 -15.14
CA TRP A 187 7.72 -10.00 -16.21
C TRP A 187 6.30 -10.32 -16.69
N ARG A 188 5.24 -9.63 -16.23
CA ARG A 188 3.95 -9.79 -16.91
C ARG A 188 3.92 -8.88 -18.14
N ASP A 189 4.33 -9.48 -19.25
CA ASP A 189 4.37 -9.00 -20.62
C ASP A 189 3.33 -7.89 -20.90
N GLY A 190 3.82 -6.70 -21.27
CA GLY A 190 3.00 -5.63 -21.83
C GLY A 190 3.03 -4.28 -21.11
N MET A 191 3.72 -4.13 -19.97
CA MET A 191 4.09 -2.81 -19.47
C MET A 191 5.31 -2.32 -20.25
N SER A 192 5.07 -1.84 -21.48
CA SER A 192 6.07 -1.08 -22.22
C SER A 192 6.71 -0.09 -21.26
N GLU A 193 8.03 -0.07 -21.27
CA GLU A 193 8.95 0.76 -20.51
C GLU A 193 8.63 2.25 -20.70
N GLY A 194 7.52 2.69 -20.10
CA GLY A 194 6.98 4.03 -20.18
C GLY A 194 7.40 4.82 -18.96
N ARG A 195 8.68 4.78 -18.61
CA ARG A 195 9.26 5.79 -17.72
C ARG A 195 9.39 7.07 -18.54
N SER A 196 8.28 7.78 -18.69
CA SER A 196 8.33 9.15 -19.19
C SER A 196 8.85 10.02 -18.05
N SER A 197 10.17 10.22 -18.00
CA SER A 197 10.76 11.34 -17.27
C SER A 197 10.38 12.60 -18.04
N THR A 198 9.24 13.22 -17.71
CA THR A 198 8.87 14.53 -18.28
C THR A 198 9.74 15.62 -17.64
N ALA A 199 10.96 15.74 -18.14
CA ALA A 199 11.67 17.01 -18.21
C ALA A 199 11.65 17.45 -19.69
N ALA A 200 11.21 18.69 -19.90
CA ALA A 200 11.04 19.37 -21.20
C ALA A 200 9.86 18.90 -22.05
N TRP A 201 8.79 19.71 -22.09
CA TRP A 201 8.15 20.19 -23.31
C TRP A 201 7.31 21.44 -22.94
N LEU A 202 7.92 22.62 -23.04
CA LEU A 202 7.22 23.78 -23.60
C LEU A 202 7.53 23.75 -25.10
N PRO A 203 6.54 24.04 -25.95
CA PRO A 203 6.62 25.33 -26.61
C PRO A 203 5.27 26.05 -26.65
N THR A 204 5.33 27.32 -26.27
CA THR A 204 4.58 28.41 -26.91
C THR A 204 4.58 28.22 -28.42
N PHE A 205 3.43 28.35 -29.08
CA PHE A 205 3.32 29.18 -30.28
C PHE A 205 1.90 29.74 -30.43
N ARG A 206 1.89 31.04 -30.72
CA ARG A 206 0.83 31.80 -31.38
C ARG A 206 0.61 31.28 -32.79
#